data_AF-A0A3N0E595-F1
#
_entry.id   AF-A0A3N0E595-F1
#
_cell.length_a   1.000
_cell.length_b   1.000
_cell.length_c   1.000
_cell.angle_alpha   90.00
_cell.angle_beta   90.00
_cell.angle_gamma   90.00
#
_symmetry.space_group_name_H-M   'P 1'
#
loop_
_entity.id
_entity.type
_entity.pdbx_description
1 polymer ?
#
loop_
_entity_poly.entity_id
_entity_poly.type
_entity_poly.pdbx_seq_one_letter_code
_entity_poly.pdbx_strand_id
1 'polypeptide(L)'
;MSQPPPDEPPEDGEPDGRDDATPWSLRGPVPGDPFGETSQLGTFRDYVDALLDRGFNRFVTPQLVPFVYGLGLILAGLATLAMLAGSITLLSQGGAHGFFGILALIATPFAAVVLFLLLRIATELLFVAFRIVDDLHTIRHRGTA
;
A
#
# COMPACT_ATOMS: atom_id res chain seq x y z
N MET A 1 -69.10 -54.22 -2.33
CA MET A 1 -68.64 -53.89 -0.96
C MET A 1 -67.65 -52.74 -1.12
N SER A 2 -68.03 -51.54 -0.70
CA SER A 2 -67.16 -50.35 -0.75
C SER A 2 -67.24 -49.72 0.63
N GLN A 3 -66.18 -49.88 1.43
CA GLN A 3 -66.07 -49.24 2.74
C GLN A 3 -65.81 -47.74 2.57
N PRO A 4 -66.41 -46.88 3.42
CA PRO A 4 -66.04 -45.47 3.48
C PRO A 4 -64.66 -45.28 4.13
N PRO A 5 -63.93 -44.20 3.79
CA PRO A 5 -62.60 -43.92 4.31
C PRO A 5 -62.60 -43.55 5.81
N PRO A 6 -61.47 -43.77 6.54
CA PRO A 6 -61.38 -43.59 7.99
C PRO A 6 -61.30 -42.12 8.44
N ASP A 7 -61.80 -41.86 9.65
CA ASP A 7 -61.86 -40.57 10.34
C ASP A 7 -60.47 -39.93 10.57
N GLU A 8 -60.33 -38.64 10.25
CA GLU A 8 -59.16 -37.82 10.57
C GLU A 8 -59.24 -37.29 12.02
N PRO A 9 -58.17 -37.37 12.83
CA PRO A 9 -58.10 -36.79 14.18
C PRO A 9 -57.88 -35.26 14.19
N PRO A 10 -58.10 -34.57 15.33
CA PRO A 10 -58.57 -33.19 15.41
C PRO A 10 -57.55 -32.10 15.06
N GLU A 11 -58.06 -30.98 14.56
CA GLU A 11 -57.37 -29.70 14.40
C GLU A 11 -56.92 -29.13 15.76
N ASP A 12 -55.63 -29.30 16.04
CA ASP A 12 -54.97 -28.65 17.16
C ASP A 12 -54.51 -27.24 16.76
N GLY A 13 -55.32 -26.26 17.16
CA GLY A 13 -54.90 -24.95 17.68
C GLY A 13 -53.87 -24.14 16.87
N GLU A 14 -54.39 -23.17 16.13
CA GLU A 14 -53.62 -22.02 15.64
C GLU A 14 -53.23 -21.07 16.80
N PRO A 15 -51.95 -20.71 16.96
CA PRO A 15 -51.56 -19.45 17.56
C PRO A 15 -51.19 -18.46 16.44
N ASP A 16 -52.03 -17.44 16.33
CA ASP A 16 -51.77 -16.17 15.65
C ASP A 16 -50.40 -15.61 16.03
N GLY A 17 -49.57 -15.37 15.02
CA GLY A 17 -48.21 -14.89 15.15
C GLY A 17 -47.61 -14.58 13.78
N ARG A 18 -48.16 -13.58 13.10
CA ARG A 18 -47.45 -12.87 12.03
C ARG A 18 -46.15 -12.30 12.59
N ASP A 19 -45.06 -13.06 12.46
CA ASP A 19 -43.69 -12.56 12.60
C ASP A 19 -42.89 -13.03 11.36
N ASP A 20 -42.91 -12.12 10.39
CA ASP A 20 -41.87 -11.81 9.41
C ASP A 20 -40.64 -12.70 9.40
N ALA A 21 -40.48 -13.34 8.23
CA ALA A 21 -39.26 -14.02 7.82
C ALA A 21 -38.00 -13.15 8.01
N THR A 22 -37.10 -13.58 8.91
CA THR A 22 -35.65 -13.42 8.68
C THR A 22 -34.90 -14.70 9.10
N PRO A 23 -34.57 -15.59 8.14
CA PRO A 23 -34.04 -16.92 8.40
C PRO A 23 -32.50 -16.97 8.47
N TRP A 24 -31.83 -16.04 9.16
CA TRP A 24 -30.35 -15.97 9.13
C TRP A 24 -29.69 -15.92 10.52
N SER A 25 -29.93 -16.93 11.33
CA SER A 25 -29.07 -17.29 12.46
C SER A 25 -27.95 -18.25 11.99
N LEU A 26 -26.99 -17.72 11.22
CA LEU A 26 -25.69 -18.35 10.98
C LEU A 26 -24.60 -17.28 11.05
N ARG A 27 -24.06 -17.09 12.25
CA ARG A 27 -22.86 -16.26 12.46
C ARG A 27 -21.62 -17.01 11.99
N GLY A 28 -21.44 -17.11 10.67
CA GLY A 28 -20.14 -17.28 10.04
C GLY A 28 -19.45 -15.92 9.84
N PRO A 29 -18.15 -15.88 9.53
CA PRO A 29 -17.49 -14.65 9.08
C PRO A 29 -18.25 -14.14 7.86
N VAL A 30 -18.81 -12.93 7.93
CA VAL A 30 -19.58 -12.33 6.83
C VAL A 30 -18.64 -12.17 5.63
N PRO A 31 -18.78 -12.96 4.55
CA PRO A 31 -18.00 -12.75 3.34
C PRO A 31 -18.71 -11.65 2.57
N GLY A 32 -18.23 -10.42 2.72
CA GLY A 32 -18.78 -9.29 1.98
C GLY A 32 -18.85 -7.99 2.75
N ASP A 33 -17.87 -7.65 3.60
CA ASP A 33 -17.62 -6.24 3.87
C ASP A 33 -16.79 -5.67 2.70
N PRO A 34 -17.38 -4.90 1.78
CA PRO A 34 -16.63 -4.24 0.71
C PRO A 34 -15.78 -3.07 1.26
N PHE A 35 -15.98 -2.75 2.55
CA PHE A 35 -15.35 -1.67 3.29
C PHE A 35 -14.73 -2.22 4.57
N GLY A 36 -13.90 -3.26 4.44
CA GLY A 36 -12.83 -3.44 5.42
C GLY A 36 -11.96 -2.19 5.36
N GLU A 37 -12.32 -1.17 6.15
CA GLU A 37 -11.56 0.05 6.37
C GLU A 37 -10.23 -0.36 6.98
N THR A 38 -9.31 -0.79 6.11
CA THR A 38 -7.90 -0.84 6.39
C THR A 38 -7.52 0.60 6.64
N SER A 39 -7.63 1.01 7.91
CA SER A 39 -7.23 2.33 8.35
C SER A 39 -5.87 2.63 7.73
N GLN A 40 -5.75 3.70 6.94
CA GLN A 40 -4.49 4.04 6.27
C GLN A 40 -3.32 4.11 7.27
N LEU A 41 -3.65 4.40 8.54
CA LEU A 41 -2.76 4.36 9.68
C LEU A 41 -2.22 2.95 10.01
N GLY A 42 -3.06 1.91 9.91
CA GLY A 42 -2.67 0.51 10.10
C GLY A 42 -1.68 0.06 9.02
N THR A 43 -2.01 0.33 7.75
CA THR A 43 -1.12 0.04 6.62
C THR A 43 0.23 0.74 6.76
N PHE A 44 0.26 2.02 7.15
CA PHE A 44 1.51 2.75 7.38
C PHE A 44 2.34 2.16 8.52
N ARG A 45 1.72 1.76 9.64
CA ARG A 45 2.40 1.09 10.75
C ARG A 45 3.03 -0.22 10.31
N ASP A 46 2.31 -1.04 9.55
CA ASP A 46 2.83 -2.31 9.03
C ASP A 46 4.05 -2.10 8.11
N TYR A 47 4.06 -1.02 7.31
CA TYR A 47 5.24 -0.64 6.51
C TYR A 47 6.43 -0.20 7.37
N VAL A 48 6.21 0.64 8.39
CA VAL A 48 7.27 1.10 9.30
C VAL A 48 7.84 -0.06 10.13
N ASP A 49 7.00 -0.96 10.61
CA ASP A 49 7.44 -2.14 11.35
C ASP A 49 8.23 -3.10 10.44
N ALA A 50 7.83 -3.27 9.18
CA ALA A 50 8.60 -4.01 8.19
C ALA A 50 9.96 -3.36 7.85
N LEU A 51 10.05 -2.02 7.87
CA LEU A 51 11.29 -1.26 7.65
C LEU A 51 12.24 -1.33 8.83
N LEU A 52 11.71 -1.43 10.05
CA LEU A 52 12.48 -1.50 11.30
C LEU A 52 12.68 -2.94 11.79
N ASP A 53 12.30 -3.95 11.00
CA ASP A 53 12.61 -5.36 11.28
C ASP A 53 14.12 -5.60 11.19
N ARG A 54 14.81 -5.40 12.33
CA ARG A 54 16.24 -5.66 12.50
C ARG A 54 16.62 -7.14 12.33
N GLY A 55 15.64 -8.03 12.25
CA GLY A 55 15.83 -9.47 12.09
C GLY A 55 15.82 -9.95 10.64
N PHE A 56 15.40 -9.13 9.67
CA PHE A 56 15.26 -9.51 8.25
C PHE A 56 14.52 -10.84 8.03
N ASN A 57 13.64 -11.25 8.94
CA ASN A 57 13.04 -12.59 8.92
C ASN A 57 11.90 -12.69 7.90
N ARG A 58 11.47 -11.55 7.34
CA ARG A 58 10.45 -11.45 6.29
C ARG A 58 11.08 -10.76 5.07
N PHE A 59 11.09 -11.42 3.92
CA PHE A 59 11.50 -10.83 2.63
C PHE A 59 10.41 -9.85 2.15
N VAL A 60 10.34 -8.66 2.73
CA VAL A 60 9.38 -7.60 2.36
C VAL A 60 9.89 -6.73 1.20
N THR A 61 10.99 -7.16 0.57
CA THR A 61 11.78 -6.37 -0.36
C THR A 61 11.03 -5.83 -1.58
N PRO A 62 10.09 -6.57 -2.22
CA PRO A 62 9.28 -6.03 -3.30
C PRO A 62 8.30 -4.92 -2.86
N GLN A 63 7.75 -5.04 -1.64
CA GLN A 63 6.80 -4.07 -1.08
C GLN A 63 7.50 -2.78 -0.63
N LEU A 64 8.80 -2.84 -0.34
CA LEU A 64 9.58 -1.71 0.14
C LEU A 64 9.92 -0.70 -0.95
N VAL A 65 10.05 -1.13 -2.20
CA VAL A 65 10.48 -0.27 -3.31
C VAL A 65 9.61 0.98 -3.50
N PRO A 66 8.27 0.90 -3.55
CA PRO A 66 7.43 2.10 -3.67
C PRO A 66 7.57 3.04 -2.46
N PHE A 67 7.76 2.50 -1.25
CA PHE A 67 8.00 3.32 -0.07
C PHE A 67 9.33 4.06 -0.17
N VAL A 68 10.41 3.37 -0.54
CA VAL A 68 11.74 3.96 -0.72
C VAL A 68 11.74 5.02 -1.82
N TYR A 69 11.01 4.79 -2.91
CA TYR A 69 10.82 5.79 -3.96
C TYR A 69 10.09 7.04 -3.44
N GLY A 70 8.97 6.85 -2.75
CA GLY A 70 8.21 7.96 -2.16
C GLY A 70 9.04 8.77 -1.16
N LEU A 71 9.74 8.10 -0.25
CA LEU A 71 10.64 8.75 0.71
C LEU A 71 11.79 9.47 0.01
N GLY A 72 12.42 8.83 -0.98
CA GLY A 72 13.49 9.42 -1.77
C GLY A 72 13.03 10.68 -2.53
N LEU A 73 11.81 10.68 -3.07
CA LEU A 73 11.24 11.85 -3.74
C LEU A 73 11.06 13.02 -2.78
N ILE A 74 10.52 12.75 -1.59
CA ILE A 74 10.34 13.77 -0.54
C ILE A 74 11.70 14.36 -0.15
N LEU A 75 12.69 13.51 0.11
CA LEU A 75 14.04 13.95 0.48
C LEU A 75 14.72 14.73 -0.65
N ALA A 76 14.59 14.29 -1.90
CA ALA A 76 15.13 15.00 -3.07
C ALA A 76 14.47 16.38 -3.26
N GLY A 77 13.15 16.46 -3.03
CA GLY A 77 12.42 17.72 -3.02
C GLY A 77 12.90 18.66 -1.93
N LEU A 78 13.03 18.17 -0.69
CA LEU A 78 13.55 18.96 0.44
C LEU A 78 14.99 19.42 0.20
N ALA A 79 15.86 18.55 -0.33
CA ALA A 79 17.23 18.90 -0.69
C ALA A 79 17.27 19.99 -1.77
N THR A 80 16.39 19.91 -2.77
CA THR A 80 16.25 20.94 -3.81
C THR A 80 15.82 22.28 -3.23
N LEU A 81 14.83 22.28 -2.32
CA LEU A 81 14.40 23.50 -1.62
C LEU A 81 15.52 24.10 -0.76
N ALA A 82 16.27 23.26 -0.05
CA ALA A 82 17.42 23.69 0.75
C ALA A 82 18.52 24.31 -0.12
N MET A 83 18.84 23.71 -1.27
CA MET A 83 19.80 24.28 -2.23
C MET A 83 19.31 25.63 -2.77
N LEU A 84 18.01 25.75 -3.09
CA LEU A 84 17.44 27.01 -3.58
C LEU A 84 17.52 28.10 -2.50
N ALA A 85 17.13 27.81 -1.27
CA ALA A 85 17.27 28.75 -0.14
C ALA A 85 18.74 29.14 0.11
N GLY A 86 19.66 28.19 0.00
CA GLY A 86 21.09 28.41 0.10
C GLY A 86 21.62 29.35 -1.00
N SER A 87 21.15 29.18 -2.24
CA SER A 87 21.55 30.04 -3.37
C SER A 87 21.12 31.50 -3.18
N ILE A 88 19.92 31.74 -2.63
CA ILE A 88 19.43 33.09 -2.30
C ILE A 88 20.26 33.69 -1.15
N THR A 89 20.61 32.88 -0.15
CA THR A 89 21.44 33.31 0.97
C THR A 89 22.86 33.68 0.52
N LEU A 90 23.44 32.96 -0.43
CA LEU A 90 24.72 33.32 -1.04
C LEU A 90 24.63 34.63 -1.83
N LEU A 91 23.50 34.85 -2.51
CA LEU A 91 23.26 36.06 -3.28
C LEU A 91 23.27 37.33 -2.42
N SER A 92 22.73 37.25 -1.20
CA SER A 92 22.67 38.40 -0.28
C SER A 92 24.01 38.80 0.34
N GLN A 93 25.02 37.94 0.29
CA GLN A 93 26.35 38.21 0.85
C GLN A 93 27.23 39.08 -0.06
N GLY A 94 26.87 39.24 -1.33
CA GLY A 94 27.61 40.07 -2.29
C GLY A 94 29.00 39.53 -2.66
N GLY A 95 29.77 40.33 -3.41
CA GLY A 95 31.13 39.98 -3.85
C GLY A 95 31.19 38.65 -4.61
N ALA A 96 32.21 37.84 -4.32
CA ALA A 96 32.37 36.51 -4.93
C ALA A 96 31.22 35.54 -4.57
N HIS A 97 30.64 35.66 -3.37
CA HIS A 97 29.53 34.81 -2.93
C HIS A 97 28.25 35.07 -3.73
N GLY A 98 28.02 36.32 -4.13
CA GLY A 98 26.92 36.69 -5.03
C GLY A 98 26.99 35.97 -6.38
N PHE A 99 28.18 35.92 -6.99
CA PHE A 99 28.40 35.20 -8.26
C PHE A 99 28.10 33.70 -8.12
N PHE A 100 28.60 33.05 -7.06
CA PHE A 100 28.29 31.65 -6.78
C PHE A 100 26.80 31.43 -6.48
N GLY A 101 26.12 32.39 -5.85
CA GLY A 101 24.68 32.35 -5.62
C GLY A 101 23.88 32.29 -6.92
N ILE A 102 24.20 33.13 -7.91
CA ILE A 102 23.56 33.11 -9.24
C ILE A 102 23.81 31.78 -9.94
N LEU A 103 25.06 31.31 -9.93
CA LEU A 103 25.43 30.06 -10.58
C LEU A 103 24.70 28.86 -9.93
N ALA A 104 24.62 28.83 -8.60
CA ALA A 104 23.89 27.83 -7.85
C ALA A 104 22.38 27.89 -8.11
N LEU A 105 21.78 29.08 -8.20
CA LEU A 105 20.36 29.27 -8.50
C LEU A 105 19.99 28.63 -9.84
N ILE A 106 20.83 28.81 -10.87
CA ILE A 106 20.63 28.23 -12.19
C ILE A 106 20.95 26.74 -12.18
N ALA A 107 22.01 26.31 -11.51
CA ALA A 107 22.41 24.89 -11.47
C ALA A 107 21.44 24.00 -10.68
N THR A 108 20.78 24.55 -9.65
CA THR A 108 19.85 23.82 -8.77
C THR A 108 18.75 23.05 -9.52
N PRO A 109 17.97 23.66 -10.44
CA PRO A 109 16.94 22.91 -11.19
C PRO A 109 17.52 21.79 -12.05
N PHE A 110 18.69 21.97 -12.67
CA PHE A 110 19.35 20.89 -13.43
C PHE A 110 19.80 19.76 -12.50
N ALA A 111 20.43 20.11 -11.37
CA ALA A 111 20.84 19.13 -10.36
C ALA A 111 19.63 18.37 -9.79
N ALA A 112 18.51 19.05 -9.57
CA ALA A 112 17.26 18.44 -9.12
C ALA A 112 16.75 17.43 -10.14
N VAL A 113 16.63 17.80 -11.42
CA VAL A 113 16.18 16.88 -12.48
C VAL A 113 17.07 15.64 -12.55
N VAL A 114 18.40 15.82 -12.50
CA VAL A 114 19.35 14.71 -12.48
C VAL A 114 19.13 13.83 -11.24
N LEU A 115 18.96 14.42 -10.06
CA LEU A 115 18.71 13.69 -8.82
C LEU A 115 17.41 12.87 -8.89
N PHE A 116 16.32 13.46 -9.38
CA PHE A 116 15.04 12.78 -9.59
C PHE A 116 15.15 11.64 -10.59
N LEU A 117 15.88 11.84 -11.68
CA LEU A 117 16.12 10.81 -12.70
C LEU A 117 16.97 9.66 -12.16
N LEU A 118 18.03 9.97 -11.42
CA LEU A 118 18.86 8.94 -10.76
C LEU A 118 18.05 8.13 -9.76
N LEU A 119 17.21 8.79 -8.96
CA LEU A 119 16.31 8.10 -8.03
C LEU A 119 15.33 7.19 -8.78
N ARG A 120 14.80 7.65 -9.93
CA ARG A 120 13.92 6.85 -10.79
C ARG A 120 14.64 5.60 -11.30
N ILE A 121 15.83 5.77 -11.88
CA ILE A 121 16.62 4.67 -12.42
C ILE A 121 17.00 3.68 -11.32
N ALA A 122 17.48 4.17 -10.17
CA ALA A 122 17.88 3.32 -9.06
C ALA A 122 16.72 2.50 -8.50
N THR A 123 15.54 3.11 -8.32
CA THR A 123 14.36 2.41 -7.81
C THR A 123 13.77 1.45 -8.83
N GLU A 124 13.86 1.77 -10.12
CA GLU A 124 13.45 0.87 -11.20
C GLU A 124 14.35 -0.36 -11.28
N LEU A 125 15.68 -0.19 -11.20
CA LEU A 125 16.62 -1.32 -11.12
C LEU A 125 16.35 -2.17 -9.87
N LEU A 126 16.09 -1.54 -8.72
CA LEU A 126 15.79 -2.23 -7.48
C LEU A 126 14.51 -3.08 -7.61
N PHE A 127 13.45 -2.50 -8.18
CA PHE A 127 12.19 -3.20 -8.45
C PHE A 127 12.39 -4.40 -9.38
N VAL A 128 13.12 -4.20 -10.49
CA VAL A 128 13.38 -5.25 -11.47
C VAL A 128 14.20 -6.39 -10.85
N ALA A 129 15.23 -6.08 -10.07
CA ALA A 129 16.04 -7.09 -9.40
C ALA A 129 15.22 -7.98 -8.46
N PHE A 130 14.34 -7.39 -7.64
CA PHE A 130 13.46 -8.16 -6.77
C PHE A 130 12.42 -8.96 -7.54
N ARG A 131 11.85 -8.38 -8.59
CA ARG A 131 10.86 -9.08 -9.43
C ARG A 131 11.45 -10.33 -10.09
N ILE A 132 12.70 -10.28 -10.55
CA ILE A 132 13.38 -11.45 -11.14
C ILE A 132 13.51 -12.60 -10.12
N VAL A 133 13.82 -12.27 -8.86
CA VAL A 133 13.94 -13.28 -7.79
C VAL A 133 12.60 -13.96 -7.51
N ASP A 134 11.52 -13.18 -7.46
CA ASP A 134 10.17 -13.71 -7.26
C ASP A 134 9.70 -14.58 -8.45
N ASP A 135 10.03 -14.17 -9.68
CA ASP A 135 9.70 -14.94 -10.88
C ASP A 135 10.44 -16.29 -10.91
N LEU A 136 11.70 -16.34 -10.48
CA LEU A 136 12.48 -17.58 -10.36
C LEU A 136 11.90 -18.55 -9.32
N HIS A 137 11.44 -18.02 -8.18
CA HIS A 137 10.78 -18.83 -7.15
C HIS A 137 9.52 -19.52 -7.70
N THR A 138 8.76 -18.80 -8.52
CA THR A 138 7.53 -19.28 -9.15
C THR A 138 7.79 -20.43 -10.15
N ILE A 139 8.87 -20.34 -10.93
CA ILE A 139 9.24 -21.39 -11.90
C ILE A 139 9.64 -22.68 -11.19
N ARG A 140 10.40 -22.59 -10.09
CA ARG A 140 10.85 -23.75 -9.32
C ARG A 140 9.71 -24.62 -8.79
N HIS A 141 8.60 -24.00 -8.37
CA HIS A 141 7.43 -24.73 -7.87
C HIS A 141 6.57 -25.39 -8.96
N ARG A 142 6.72 -24.98 -10.23
CA ARG A 142 5.99 -25.57 -11.37
C ARG A 142 6.71 -26.73 -12.05
N GLY A 143 8.02 -26.88 -11.82
CA GLY A 143 8.83 -27.97 -12.40
C GLY A 143 8.81 -29.29 -11.62
N THR A 144 8.08 -29.37 -10.50
CA THR A 144 7.96 -30.57 -9.64
C THR A 144 6.58 -31.24 -9.70
N ALA A 145 5.79 -30.93 -10.73
CA ALA A 145 4.52 -31.62 -11.05
C ALA A 145 4.66 -32.29 -12.42
#